data_AF-A0A2E7DIG5-F1
#
_entry.id   AF-A0A2E7DIG5-F1
#
_cell.length_a   1.000
_cell.length_b   1.000
_cell.length_c   1.000
_cell.angle_alpha   90.00
_cell.angle_beta   90.00
_cell.angle_gamma   90.00
#
_symmetry.space_group_name_H-M   'P 1'
#
loop_
_entity.id
_entity.type
_entity.pdbx_description
1 polymer ?
#
loop_
_entity_poly.entity_id
_entity_poly.type
_entity_poly.pdbx_seq_one_letter_code
_entity_poly.pdbx_strand_id
1 'polypeptide(L)'
;MNRRKFIRDSGLLTSSLAWPSLARAADNWSGGQIQHIIPLANHDSITLKVSFVEPQRNPILRIGSGVIEGVQTDTLGRFWSFIASGLESGQQYELSLQQQGSRYAESWPLSTSPSLDTEAENVRLLIFSCAGGPDNAQTDTGAWRYLPLSTRQRLFTRALTYAPDLAIGIGDQVYWDQNIARRWRGDARAQANRERIWGKYGSFDEDLPVYGSPNEATLTGCLDEQIASLYGTNFRSTPLILTQDDHDYFENDEGTDDIITFPPRNFTSQLGRASQQLYFPEYLPDLNRPVHLAGSARNGFSESYGSYRWGSLLELLLYDCRRFITLAGPTAVFVEEQSERWIASRTADENSTRHLIHIPSTPFGWSAGKWGEWYPDFLQPGGQLGIENPKPYWQSGWFQQHQRILSGIANQDERIPIIVSGDLHAIGSGVITRSGTLNFENPVHSILAGPISTGTGWPSGVRGIGAQVPTDLTVEERVHPIENNGFSIFDINTDTIEVRQFAWLPQQGLDAIDNLEPFSSFSISR
;
A
#
# COMPACT_ATOMS: atom_id res chain seq x y z
N MET A 1 23.12 -52.60 52.27
CA MET A 1 23.13 -53.78 51.38
C MET A 1 21.96 -53.71 50.41
N ASN A 2 22.26 -53.62 49.11
CA ASN A 2 21.45 -53.93 47.92
C ASN A 2 19.92 -53.67 47.89
N ARG A 3 19.45 -52.82 46.96
CA ARG A 3 18.62 -53.20 45.79
C ARG A 3 18.23 -52.02 44.86
N ARG A 4 18.79 -52.07 43.63
CA ARG A 4 18.16 -51.89 42.29
C ARG A 4 17.84 -50.51 41.67
N LYS A 5 18.69 -50.13 40.69
CA LYS A 5 18.46 -49.75 39.25
C LYS A 5 17.10 -49.20 38.78
N PHE A 6 17.12 -48.02 38.12
CA PHE A 6 16.53 -47.68 36.79
C PHE A 6 17.04 -46.27 36.35
N ILE A 7 17.94 -46.12 35.34
CA ILE A 7 17.71 -45.70 33.91
C ILE A 7 16.99 -44.33 33.80
N ARG A 8 17.33 -43.34 32.95
CA ARG A 8 18.39 -42.91 32.00
C ARG A 8 18.00 -41.48 31.57
N ASP A 9 18.99 -40.66 31.23
CA ASP A 9 19.04 -39.68 30.14
C ASP A 9 17.74 -38.96 29.71
N SER A 10 17.69 -37.64 29.92
CA SER A 10 16.98 -36.66 29.07
C SER A 10 17.61 -35.28 29.29
N GLY A 11 18.80 -35.10 28.72
CA GLY A 11 19.44 -33.79 28.60
C GLY A 11 18.85 -33.02 27.42
N LEU A 12 18.48 -31.78 27.69
CA LEU A 12 17.89 -30.79 26.78
C LEU A 12 18.60 -30.74 25.40
N LEU A 13 17.85 -31.06 24.35
CA LEU A 13 18.12 -30.61 22.98
C LEU A 13 17.25 -29.38 22.73
N THR A 14 17.83 -28.19 22.88
CA THR A 14 17.28 -26.97 22.29
C THR A 14 17.57 -27.01 20.79
N SER A 15 16.60 -27.44 19.99
CA SER A 15 16.65 -27.32 18.54
C SER A 15 16.36 -25.87 18.16
N SER A 16 17.41 -25.05 18.09
CA SER A 16 17.39 -23.83 17.30
C SER A 16 17.30 -24.22 15.83
N LEU A 17 16.10 -24.15 15.25
CA LEU A 17 15.90 -24.23 13.81
C LEU A 17 16.56 -23.00 13.18
N ALA A 18 17.82 -23.15 12.79
CA ALA A 18 18.48 -22.22 11.88
C ALA A 18 17.86 -22.43 10.49
N TRP A 19 16.93 -21.56 10.11
CA TRP A 19 16.54 -21.45 8.71
C TRP A 19 17.78 -20.99 7.92
N PRO A 20 18.15 -21.67 6.83
CA PRO A 20 19.20 -21.18 5.96
C PRO A 20 18.69 -19.89 5.32
N SER A 21 19.18 -18.75 5.80
CA SER A 21 19.06 -17.49 5.07
C SER A 21 19.85 -17.66 3.77
N LEU A 22 19.17 -17.94 2.68
CA LEU A 22 19.73 -17.77 1.35
C LEU A 22 19.97 -16.26 1.18
N ALA A 23 21.16 -15.81 1.55
CA ALA A 23 21.64 -14.49 1.16
C ALA A 23 21.64 -14.47 -0.38
N ARG A 24 20.62 -13.82 -0.95
CA ARG A 24 20.45 -13.73 -2.40
C ARG A 24 21.61 -12.89 -2.93
N ALA A 25 22.46 -13.49 -3.75
CA ALA A 25 23.44 -12.77 -4.54
C ALA A 25 22.74 -11.70 -5.38
N ALA A 26 23.44 -10.60 -5.69
CA ALA A 26 22.93 -9.57 -6.60
C ALA A 26 22.32 -10.23 -7.85
N ASP A 27 21.07 -9.90 -8.12
CA ASP A 27 20.26 -10.51 -9.15
C ASP A 27 20.75 -10.04 -10.53
N ASN A 28 21.44 -10.90 -11.26
CA ASN A 28 21.98 -10.60 -12.59
C ASN A 28 20.94 -10.73 -13.72
N TRP A 29 19.64 -10.78 -13.38
CA TRP A 29 18.56 -10.92 -14.35
C TRP A 29 18.52 -9.75 -15.34
N SER A 30 18.51 -10.07 -16.63
CA SER A 30 18.43 -9.05 -17.68
C SER A 30 16.99 -8.80 -18.11
N GLY A 31 16.48 -7.60 -17.83
CA GLY A 31 15.14 -7.16 -18.23
C GLY A 31 14.99 -6.72 -19.68
N GLY A 32 16.10 -6.63 -20.43
CA GLY A 32 16.11 -6.23 -21.82
C GLY A 32 15.34 -4.92 -22.06
N GLN A 33 14.24 -4.99 -22.82
CA GLN A 33 13.41 -3.83 -23.20
C GLN A 33 12.25 -3.53 -22.23
N ILE A 34 12.11 -4.33 -21.16
CA ILE A 34 11.04 -4.16 -20.19
C ILE A 34 11.41 -3.03 -19.23
N GLN A 35 10.55 -2.03 -19.15
CA GLN A 35 10.72 -0.91 -18.24
C GLN A 35 10.17 -1.25 -16.85
N HIS A 36 8.99 -1.87 -16.76
CA HIS A 36 8.48 -2.39 -15.49
C HIS A 36 7.65 -3.67 -15.63
N ILE A 37 7.58 -4.44 -14.56
CA ILE A 37 6.69 -5.59 -14.37
C ILE A 37 6.14 -5.54 -12.94
N ILE A 38 4.84 -5.40 -12.78
CA ILE A 38 4.17 -5.58 -11.49
C ILE A 38 3.20 -6.77 -11.61
N PRO A 39 3.50 -7.89 -10.93
CA PRO A 39 2.63 -9.05 -10.88
C PRO A 39 1.63 -8.96 -9.71
N LEU A 40 0.48 -9.59 -9.88
CA LEU A 40 -0.38 -10.00 -8.77
C LEU A 40 -0.83 -11.45 -9.02
N ALA A 41 -0.78 -12.28 -7.99
CA ALA A 41 -1.17 -13.68 -8.05
C ALA A 41 -2.10 -14.01 -6.88
N ASN A 42 -3.24 -14.64 -7.16
CA ASN A 42 -4.06 -15.31 -6.15
C ASN A 42 -3.87 -16.83 -6.29
N HIS A 43 -4.81 -17.62 -5.80
CA HIS A 43 -4.69 -19.07 -5.77
C HIS A 43 -4.83 -19.74 -7.15
N ASP A 44 -5.39 -19.10 -8.17
CA ASP A 44 -5.64 -19.72 -9.47
C ASP A 44 -5.33 -18.82 -10.67
N SER A 45 -4.90 -17.60 -10.42
CA SER A 45 -4.75 -16.57 -11.43
C SER A 45 -3.52 -15.72 -11.18
N ILE A 46 -2.88 -15.33 -12.28
CA ILE A 46 -1.76 -14.38 -12.31
C ILE A 46 -2.13 -13.28 -13.29
N THR A 47 -2.02 -12.03 -12.86
CA THR A 47 -2.09 -10.85 -13.71
C THR A 47 -0.76 -10.11 -13.69
N LEU A 48 -0.32 -9.65 -14.87
CA LEU A 48 0.87 -8.81 -15.02
C LEU A 48 0.48 -7.50 -15.67
N LYS A 49 0.95 -6.38 -15.09
CA LYS A 49 1.08 -5.10 -15.80
C LYS A 49 2.53 -4.91 -16.20
N VAL A 50 2.74 -4.57 -17.48
CA VAL A 50 4.07 -4.47 -18.08
C VAL A 50 4.12 -3.22 -18.95
N SER A 51 5.21 -2.46 -18.85
CA SER A 51 5.56 -1.49 -19.89
C SER A 51 6.93 -1.76 -20.52
N PHE A 52 7.07 -1.31 -21.76
CA PHE A 52 8.30 -1.38 -22.53
C PHE A 52 8.84 0.03 -22.79
N VAL A 53 10.17 0.12 -22.90
CA VAL A 53 10.86 1.37 -23.25
C VAL A 53 10.39 1.87 -24.62
N GLU A 54 10.23 0.94 -25.57
CA GLU A 54 9.74 1.20 -26.92
C GLU A 54 8.40 0.49 -27.18
N PRO A 55 7.51 1.07 -28.01
CA PRO A 55 6.28 0.41 -28.44
C PRO A 55 6.48 -1.02 -28.97
N GLN A 56 5.63 -1.93 -28.51
CA GLN A 56 5.62 -3.33 -28.91
C GLN A 56 4.38 -3.68 -29.74
N ARG A 57 4.39 -4.88 -30.33
CA ARG A 57 3.25 -5.41 -31.09
C ARG A 57 2.99 -6.86 -30.69
N ASN A 58 1.80 -7.11 -30.14
CA ASN A 58 1.33 -8.45 -29.78
C ASN A 58 2.36 -9.25 -28.95
N PRO A 59 2.92 -8.70 -27.85
CA PRO A 59 3.70 -9.49 -26.93
C PRO A 59 2.82 -10.61 -26.34
N ILE A 60 3.45 -11.73 -26.02
CA ILE A 60 2.81 -12.88 -25.38
C ILE A 60 3.51 -13.20 -24.06
N LEU A 61 2.75 -13.68 -23.10
CA LEU A 61 3.26 -14.31 -21.88
C LEU A 61 3.22 -15.83 -22.05
N ARG A 62 4.35 -16.49 -21.82
CA ARG A 62 4.40 -17.93 -21.59
C ARG A 62 4.40 -18.20 -20.10
N ILE A 63 3.57 -19.16 -19.69
CA ILE A 63 3.44 -19.60 -18.30
C ILE A 63 3.17 -21.11 -18.29
N GLY A 64 4.12 -21.90 -17.79
CA GLY A 64 4.07 -23.36 -17.94
C GLY A 64 3.93 -23.78 -19.42
N SER A 65 2.91 -24.57 -19.76
CA SER A 65 2.56 -24.90 -21.15
C SER A 65 1.63 -23.89 -21.83
N GLY A 66 1.13 -22.89 -21.09
CA GLY A 66 0.20 -21.89 -21.56
C GLY A 66 0.85 -20.75 -22.35
N VAL A 67 0.05 -20.13 -23.22
CA VAL A 67 0.38 -18.91 -23.96
C VAL A 67 -0.78 -17.93 -23.79
N ILE A 68 -0.48 -16.74 -23.29
CA ILE A 68 -1.44 -15.67 -23.04
C ILE A 68 -1.10 -14.50 -23.95
N GLU A 69 -2.07 -14.03 -24.73
CA GLU A 69 -1.93 -12.83 -25.54
C GLU A 69 -1.98 -11.58 -24.65
N GLY A 70 -1.09 -10.62 -24.90
CA GLY A 70 -1.11 -9.34 -24.23
C GLY A 70 -2.29 -8.48 -24.69
N VAL A 71 -2.92 -7.80 -23.75
CA VAL A 71 -3.91 -6.75 -24.03
C VAL A 71 -3.22 -5.40 -23.90
N GLN A 72 -3.18 -4.63 -24.99
CA GLN A 72 -2.65 -3.28 -25.00
C GLN A 72 -3.53 -2.37 -24.14
N THR A 73 -2.92 -1.55 -23.27
CA THR A 73 -3.64 -0.66 -22.33
C THR A 73 -3.38 0.84 -22.55
N ASP A 74 -2.41 1.19 -23.38
CA ASP A 74 -2.17 2.56 -23.86
C ASP A 74 -2.54 2.71 -25.34
N THR A 75 -2.41 3.90 -25.92
CA THR A 75 -2.66 4.12 -27.35
C THR A 75 -1.45 3.88 -28.24
N LEU A 76 -0.24 3.81 -27.68
CA LEU A 76 1.01 3.72 -28.43
C LEU A 76 1.59 2.30 -28.50
N GLY A 77 1.13 1.38 -27.65
CA GLY A 77 1.63 0.00 -27.59
C GLY A 77 2.80 -0.17 -26.64
N ARG A 78 3.03 0.76 -25.70
CA ARG A 78 4.05 0.62 -24.65
C ARG A 78 3.55 -0.19 -23.46
N PHE A 79 2.25 -0.21 -23.18
CA PHE A 79 1.70 -0.81 -21.97
C PHE A 79 0.80 -2.01 -22.28
N TRP A 80 1.01 -3.09 -21.55
CA TRP A 80 0.37 -4.37 -21.79
C TRP A 80 -0.05 -5.05 -20.48
N SER A 81 -1.24 -5.65 -20.50
CA SER A 81 -1.76 -6.49 -19.42
C SER A 81 -1.82 -7.95 -19.87
N PHE A 82 -1.46 -8.87 -18.99
CA PHE A 82 -1.57 -10.31 -19.23
C PHE A 82 -2.35 -10.94 -18.08
N ILE A 83 -3.33 -11.79 -18.39
CA ILE A 83 -4.16 -12.47 -17.38
C ILE A 83 -4.14 -13.96 -17.67
N ALA A 84 -3.47 -14.72 -16.82
CA ALA A 84 -3.54 -16.18 -16.78
C ALA A 84 -4.51 -16.60 -15.68
N SER A 85 -5.44 -17.50 -15.98
CA SER A 85 -6.45 -18.03 -15.04
C SER A 85 -6.54 -19.55 -15.16
N GLY A 86 -7.15 -20.20 -14.16
CA GLY A 86 -7.23 -21.66 -14.11
C GLY A 86 -5.87 -22.34 -13.86
N LEU A 87 -4.97 -21.63 -13.17
CA LEU A 87 -3.70 -22.15 -12.70
C LEU A 87 -3.92 -23.04 -11.46
N GLU A 88 -2.98 -23.94 -11.22
CA GLU A 88 -2.93 -24.73 -10.00
C GLU A 88 -2.52 -23.85 -8.82
N SER A 89 -3.14 -24.08 -7.65
CA SER A 89 -2.83 -23.34 -6.43
C SER A 89 -1.54 -23.81 -5.76
N GLY A 90 -0.84 -22.91 -5.09
CA GLY A 90 0.43 -23.19 -4.42
C GLY A 90 1.53 -23.65 -5.37
N GLN A 91 1.42 -23.32 -6.66
CA GLN A 91 2.32 -23.79 -7.71
C GLN A 91 3.22 -22.65 -8.19
N GLN A 92 4.51 -22.94 -8.30
CA GLN A 92 5.46 -22.04 -8.95
C GLN A 92 5.44 -22.25 -10.46
N TYR A 93 5.32 -21.16 -11.20
CA TYR A 93 5.40 -21.14 -12.64
C TYR A 93 6.63 -20.38 -13.12
N GLU A 94 7.24 -20.86 -14.19
CA GLU A 94 8.26 -20.11 -14.93
C GLU A 94 7.58 -19.25 -15.99
N LEU A 95 7.83 -17.93 -15.93
CA LEU A 95 7.23 -16.93 -16.80
C LEU A 95 8.25 -16.43 -17.84
N SER A 96 7.79 -16.15 -19.06
CA SER A 96 8.61 -15.53 -20.10
C SER A 96 7.77 -14.65 -21.01
N LEU A 97 8.17 -13.38 -21.17
CA LEU A 97 7.59 -12.48 -22.16
C LEU A 97 8.32 -12.60 -23.50
N GLN A 98 7.56 -12.72 -24.58
CA GLN A 98 8.10 -12.98 -25.91
C GLN A 98 7.36 -12.20 -27.00
N GLN A 99 8.05 -12.00 -28.12
CA GLN A 99 7.46 -11.53 -29.36
C GLN A 99 8.09 -12.28 -30.53
N GLN A 100 7.25 -12.87 -31.39
CA GLN A 100 7.70 -13.63 -32.57
C GLN A 100 8.75 -14.71 -32.24
N GLY A 101 8.68 -15.32 -31.06
CA GLY A 101 9.61 -16.35 -30.59
C GLY A 101 10.88 -15.84 -29.91
N SER A 102 11.17 -14.54 -29.99
CA SER A 102 12.26 -13.89 -29.26
C SER A 102 11.82 -13.49 -27.87
N ARG A 103 12.66 -13.73 -26.85
CA ARG A 103 12.40 -13.31 -25.47
C ARG A 103 12.78 -11.85 -25.28
N TYR A 104 11.96 -11.11 -24.52
CA TYR A 104 12.29 -9.74 -24.10
C TYR A 104 13.30 -9.69 -22.97
N ALA A 105 13.28 -10.70 -22.11
CA ALA A 105 14.08 -10.82 -20.90
C ALA A 105 14.35 -12.29 -20.58
N GLU A 106 15.23 -12.53 -19.62
CA GLU A 106 15.35 -13.85 -19.00
C GLU A 106 14.03 -14.26 -18.34
N SER A 107 13.75 -15.57 -18.26
CA SER A 107 12.56 -16.05 -17.57
C SER A 107 12.69 -15.87 -16.05
N TRP A 108 11.56 -15.87 -15.34
CA TRP A 108 11.55 -15.72 -13.89
C TRP A 108 10.41 -16.53 -13.24
N PRO A 109 10.56 -16.94 -11.98
CA PRO A 109 9.52 -17.66 -11.27
C PRO A 109 8.46 -16.72 -10.69
N LEU A 110 7.22 -17.19 -10.62
CA LEU A 110 6.14 -16.58 -9.83
C LEU A 110 5.19 -17.66 -9.34
N SER A 111 4.78 -17.59 -8.08
CA SER A 111 3.89 -18.59 -7.46
C SER A 111 2.45 -18.08 -7.35
N THR A 112 1.48 -18.97 -7.55
CA THR A 112 0.10 -18.78 -7.07
C THR A 112 0.04 -19.00 -5.56
N SER A 113 -0.93 -18.37 -4.89
CA SER A 113 -1.15 -18.58 -3.45
C SER A 113 -1.79 -19.94 -3.16
N PRO A 114 -1.79 -20.42 -1.91
CA PRO A 114 -2.48 -21.66 -1.55
C PRO A 114 -3.98 -21.60 -1.87
N SER A 115 -4.58 -22.76 -2.16
CA SER A 115 -6.02 -22.85 -2.42
C SER A 115 -6.80 -22.39 -1.20
N LEU A 116 -8.02 -21.86 -1.39
CA LEU A 116 -8.79 -21.20 -0.34
C LEU A 116 -9.03 -22.08 0.90
N ASP A 117 -9.10 -23.40 0.73
CA ASP A 117 -9.34 -24.37 1.80
C ASP A 117 -8.04 -24.94 2.40
N THR A 118 -6.87 -24.54 1.90
CA THR A 118 -5.58 -25.01 2.42
C THR A 118 -5.25 -24.33 3.74
N GLU A 119 -5.01 -25.14 4.78
CA GLU A 119 -4.43 -24.72 6.05
C GLU A 119 -2.93 -24.43 5.86
N ALA A 120 -2.61 -23.25 5.33
CA ALA A 120 -1.23 -22.81 5.16
C ALA A 120 -0.57 -22.58 6.53
N GLU A 121 0.68 -23.05 6.67
CA GLU A 121 1.41 -22.94 7.94
C GLU A 121 1.86 -21.50 8.24
N ASN A 122 2.26 -20.76 7.20
CA ASN A 122 2.78 -19.41 7.33
C ASN A 122 2.62 -18.59 6.04
N VAL A 123 2.73 -17.27 6.20
CA VAL A 123 2.88 -16.28 5.13
C VAL A 123 3.70 -15.09 5.63
N ARG A 124 4.56 -14.55 4.76
CA ARG A 124 5.30 -13.31 5.01
C ARG A 124 4.80 -12.17 4.13
N LEU A 125 4.41 -11.06 4.76
CA LEU A 125 4.01 -9.84 4.07
C LEU A 125 5.10 -8.77 4.18
N LEU A 126 5.30 -8.02 3.10
CA LEU A 126 5.93 -6.71 3.09
C LEU A 126 4.84 -5.64 2.96
N ILE A 127 4.77 -4.70 3.90
CA ILE A 127 3.80 -3.60 3.85
C ILE A 127 4.52 -2.26 3.97
N PHE A 128 4.17 -1.30 3.11
CA PHE A 128 4.73 0.05 3.06
C PHE A 128 3.70 1.06 2.55
N SER A 129 4.01 2.36 2.60
CA SER A 129 3.19 3.45 2.04
C SER A 129 4.05 4.52 1.37
N CYS A 130 3.41 5.51 0.74
CA CYS A 130 4.05 6.80 0.37
C CYS A 130 5.36 6.61 -0.42
N ALA A 131 5.28 5.80 -1.47
CA ALA A 131 6.44 5.37 -2.26
C ALA A 131 6.71 6.27 -3.48
N GLY A 132 5.70 7.02 -3.92
CA GLY A 132 5.79 7.96 -5.03
C GLY A 132 6.74 9.12 -4.79
N GLY A 133 6.83 10.03 -5.74
CA GLY A 133 7.65 11.24 -5.64
C GLY A 133 8.57 11.38 -6.86
N PRO A 134 8.67 12.57 -7.47
CA PRO A 134 9.61 12.81 -8.56
C PRO A 134 11.05 12.50 -8.14
N ASP A 135 11.83 11.92 -9.04
CA ASP A 135 13.27 11.84 -8.91
C ASP A 135 13.89 13.23 -9.10
N ASN A 136 15.10 13.41 -8.54
CA ASN A 136 15.79 14.70 -8.51
C ASN A 136 14.98 15.83 -7.86
N ALA A 137 14.01 15.50 -7.00
CA ALA A 137 13.15 16.44 -6.28
C ALA A 137 13.87 17.13 -5.12
N GLN A 138 15.02 17.77 -5.34
CA GLN A 138 15.62 18.64 -4.32
C GLN A 138 14.76 19.89 -4.13
N THR A 139 15.00 20.66 -3.09
CA THR A 139 14.61 22.07 -2.92
C THR A 139 15.80 22.95 -3.30
N ASP A 140 15.61 24.27 -3.37
CA ASP A 140 16.69 25.24 -3.59
C ASP A 140 17.78 25.23 -2.49
N THR A 141 17.49 24.65 -1.33
CA THR A 141 18.47 24.40 -0.26
C THR A 141 19.34 23.15 -0.49
N GLY A 142 19.02 22.35 -1.50
CA GLY A 142 19.61 21.02 -1.71
C GLY A 142 18.93 19.90 -0.91
N ALA A 143 18.01 20.21 0.00
CA ALA A 143 17.25 19.19 0.73
C ALA A 143 16.24 18.49 -0.19
N TRP A 144 16.16 17.17 -0.11
CA TRP A 144 15.22 16.34 -0.87
C TRP A 144 13.77 16.58 -0.43
N ARG A 145 12.87 16.98 -1.33
CA ARG A 145 11.41 16.96 -1.11
C ARG A 145 10.88 15.54 -1.06
N TYR A 146 11.32 14.73 -2.01
CA TYR A 146 11.17 13.27 -2.04
C TYR A 146 12.55 12.64 -2.19
N LEU A 147 12.72 11.45 -1.65
CA LEU A 147 13.98 10.72 -1.73
C LEU A 147 14.30 10.36 -3.19
N PRO A 148 15.58 10.39 -3.59
CA PRO A 148 16.00 9.94 -4.91
C PRO A 148 15.50 8.53 -5.20
N LEU A 149 15.18 8.27 -6.47
CA LEU A 149 14.68 6.98 -6.91
C LEU A 149 15.63 5.83 -6.54
N SER A 150 16.93 6.04 -6.68
CA SER A 150 17.96 5.07 -6.29
C SER A 150 17.95 4.74 -4.79
N THR A 151 17.59 5.71 -3.93
CA THR A 151 17.48 5.50 -2.49
C THR A 151 16.26 4.64 -2.15
N ARG A 152 15.13 4.93 -2.79
CA ARG A 152 13.88 4.16 -2.63
C ARG A 152 14.01 2.73 -3.15
N GLN A 153 14.66 2.55 -4.30
CA GLN A 153 15.01 1.23 -4.83
C GLN A 153 15.93 0.44 -3.88
N ARG A 154 16.86 1.11 -3.19
CA ARG A 154 17.73 0.48 -2.18
C ARG A 154 16.93 0.00 -0.97
N LEU A 155 15.96 0.80 -0.50
CA LEU A 155 15.01 0.38 0.55
C LEU A 155 14.20 -0.85 0.12
N PHE A 156 13.65 -0.87 -1.09
CA PHE A 156 12.93 -2.04 -1.60
C PHE A 156 13.84 -3.26 -1.79
N THR A 157 15.07 -3.06 -2.28
CA THR A 157 16.06 -4.14 -2.36
C THR A 157 16.31 -4.75 -1.00
N ARG A 158 16.48 -3.92 0.03
CA ARG A 158 16.60 -4.39 1.42
C ARG A 158 15.33 -5.12 1.87
N ALA A 159 14.15 -4.56 1.66
CA ALA A 159 12.89 -5.18 2.04
C ALA A 159 12.71 -6.58 1.41
N LEU A 160 13.06 -6.71 0.13
CA LEU A 160 12.98 -7.96 -0.63
C LEU A 160 14.02 -9.01 -0.17
N THR A 161 15.08 -8.62 0.55
CA THR A 161 15.99 -9.62 1.18
C THR A 161 15.30 -10.47 2.24
N TYR A 162 14.16 -10.01 2.77
CA TYR A 162 13.32 -10.79 3.67
C TYR A 162 12.40 -11.77 2.95
N ALA A 163 12.44 -11.86 1.62
CA ALA A 163 11.67 -12.82 0.81
C ALA A 163 10.17 -12.85 1.19
N PRO A 164 9.44 -11.73 1.06
CA PRO A 164 8.00 -11.72 1.28
C PRO A 164 7.28 -12.55 0.21
N ASP A 165 6.21 -13.23 0.63
CA ASP A 165 5.29 -13.94 -0.25
C ASP A 165 4.33 -12.98 -0.98
N LEU A 166 4.01 -11.86 -0.32
CA LEU A 166 3.16 -10.78 -0.85
C LEU A 166 3.69 -9.42 -0.38
N ALA A 167 3.71 -8.45 -1.30
CA ALA A 167 3.99 -7.06 -0.99
C ALA A 167 2.75 -6.18 -1.16
N ILE A 168 2.62 -5.14 -0.32
CA ILE A 168 1.46 -4.25 -0.28
C ILE A 168 1.96 -2.81 -0.11
N GLY A 169 1.67 -1.96 -1.10
CA GLY A 169 1.82 -0.51 -1.02
C GLY A 169 0.47 0.14 -0.71
N ILE A 170 0.42 0.91 0.37
CA ILE A 170 -0.78 1.59 0.86
C ILE A 170 -0.72 3.06 0.46
N GLY A 171 -1.39 3.42 -0.63
CA GLY A 171 -1.55 4.80 -1.05
C GLY A 171 -0.28 5.47 -1.59
N ASP A 172 -0.49 6.61 -2.23
CA ASP A 172 0.55 7.57 -2.59
C ASP A 172 1.67 6.96 -3.44
N GLN A 173 1.27 6.32 -4.54
CA GLN A 173 2.20 5.78 -5.55
C GLN A 173 2.79 6.89 -6.40
N VAL A 174 2.18 8.07 -6.39
CA VAL A 174 2.60 9.27 -7.13
C VAL A 174 2.44 10.50 -6.21
N TYR A 175 3.27 11.53 -6.40
CA TYR A 175 3.07 12.85 -5.81
C TYR A 175 3.19 13.93 -6.89
N TRP A 176 2.07 14.35 -7.44
CA TRP A 176 2.03 15.46 -8.41
C TRP A 176 0.68 16.15 -8.45
N ASP A 177 0.41 16.93 -7.40
CA ASP A 177 -0.88 17.60 -7.24
C ASP A 177 -1.06 18.75 -8.23
N GLN A 178 -2.19 18.73 -8.93
CA GLN A 178 -2.53 19.72 -9.95
C GLN A 178 -3.20 20.94 -9.33
N ASN A 179 -4.21 20.73 -8.47
CA ASN A 179 -5.04 21.79 -7.93
C ASN A 179 -4.70 22.07 -6.48
N ILE A 180 -3.57 22.75 -6.29
CA ILE A 180 -3.07 23.15 -4.98
C ILE A 180 -3.68 24.50 -4.58
N ALA A 181 -4.21 24.63 -3.35
CA ALA A 181 -4.77 25.89 -2.86
C ALA A 181 -3.74 27.04 -2.88
N ARG A 182 -4.22 28.28 -3.04
CA ARG A 182 -3.35 29.47 -3.14
C ARG A 182 -2.39 29.61 -1.97
N ARG A 183 -2.85 29.30 -0.75
CA ARG A 183 -2.04 29.33 0.47
C ARG A 183 -0.80 28.42 0.41
N TRP A 184 -0.90 27.29 -0.29
CA TRP A 184 0.19 26.31 -0.43
C TRP A 184 1.13 26.59 -1.59
N ARG A 185 0.71 27.43 -2.55
CA ARG A 185 1.64 27.96 -3.58
C ARG A 185 2.75 28.76 -2.92
N GLY A 186 2.50 29.34 -1.75
CA GLY A 186 3.48 30.06 -0.96
C GLY A 186 4.03 31.30 -1.67
N ASP A 187 5.18 31.75 -1.19
CA ASP A 187 5.91 32.87 -1.77
C ASP A 187 6.60 32.49 -3.11
N ALA A 188 7.32 33.44 -3.70
CA ALA A 188 8.04 33.22 -4.96
C ALA A 188 9.05 32.05 -4.89
N ARG A 189 9.62 31.79 -3.71
CA ARG A 189 10.58 30.71 -3.51
C ARG A 189 9.89 29.34 -3.51
N ALA A 190 8.74 29.22 -2.83
CA ALA A 190 7.92 28.01 -2.87
C ALA A 190 7.45 27.70 -4.30
N GLN A 191 7.03 28.72 -5.06
CA GLN A 191 6.63 28.57 -6.46
C GLN A 191 7.80 28.13 -7.35
N ALA A 192 8.99 28.71 -7.18
CA ALA A 192 10.19 28.29 -7.91
C ALA A 192 10.61 26.84 -7.59
N ASN A 193 10.49 26.43 -6.33
CA ASN A 193 10.70 25.03 -5.94
C ASN A 193 9.68 24.10 -6.58
N ARG A 194 8.40 24.52 -6.65
CA ARG A 194 7.37 23.74 -7.33
C ARG A 194 7.68 23.57 -8.81
N GLU A 195 8.00 24.65 -9.49
CA GLU A 195 8.34 24.61 -10.92
C GLU A 195 9.57 23.73 -11.17
N ARG A 196 10.61 23.83 -10.34
CA ARG A 196 11.82 23.01 -10.50
C ARG A 196 11.56 21.51 -10.32
N ILE A 197 10.68 21.12 -9.40
CA ILE A 197 10.40 19.70 -9.09
C ILE A 197 9.39 19.10 -10.08
N TRP A 198 8.28 19.80 -10.34
CA TRP A 198 7.14 19.26 -11.05
C TRP A 198 6.89 19.90 -12.42
N GLY A 199 7.46 21.06 -12.73
CA GLY A 199 7.24 21.76 -14.00
C GLY A 199 7.63 20.94 -15.23
N LYS A 200 8.55 19.99 -15.07
CA LYS A 200 8.97 19.03 -16.11
C LYS A 200 7.83 18.15 -16.64
N TYR A 201 6.76 17.94 -15.87
CA TYR A 201 5.61 17.13 -16.30
C TYR A 201 4.56 17.96 -17.02
N GLY A 202 4.58 19.30 -16.92
CA GLY A 202 3.59 20.17 -17.53
C GLY A 202 2.29 20.26 -16.73
N SER A 203 1.16 20.09 -17.40
CA SER A 203 -0.20 20.13 -16.82
C SER A 203 -1.16 19.33 -17.67
N PHE A 204 -2.30 18.94 -17.10
CA PHE A 204 -3.39 18.35 -17.86
C PHE A 204 -4.30 19.40 -18.48
N ASP A 205 -4.90 19.05 -19.61
CA ASP A 205 -6.04 19.76 -20.21
C ASP A 205 -7.31 18.94 -19.94
N GLU A 206 -8.14 19.38 -18.99
CA GLU A 206 -9.34 18.62 -18.56
C GLU A 206 -10.45 18.58 -19.63
N ASP A 207 -10.36 19.39 -20.69
CA ASP A 207 -11.30 19.37 -21.82
C ASP A 207 -10.97 18.26 -22.84
N LEU A 208 -9.83 17.59 -22.69
CA LEU A 208 -9.38 16.50 -23.55
C LEU A 208 -9.48 15.14 -22.84
N PRO A 209 -9.70 14.04 -23.58
CA PRO A 209 -9.67 12.70 -22.99
C PRO A 209 -8.28 12.38 -22.40
N VAL A 210 -8.21 11.49 -21.42
CA VAL A 210 -6.92 11.01 -20.88
C VAL A 210 -6.12 10.30 -21.97
N TYR A 211 -6.73 9.35 -22.67
CA TYR A 211 -6.10 8.58 -23.76
C TYR A 211 -6.23 9.26 -25.12
N GLY A 212 -5.23 9.10 -25.98
CA GLY A 212 -5.24 9.59 -27.36
C GLY A 212 -5.11 11.10 -27.50
N SER A 213 -4.72 11.79 -26.42
CA SER A 213 -4.48 13.23 -26.38
C SER A 213 -3.12 13.52 -25.73
N PRO A 214 -2.66 14.79 -25.69
CA PRO A 214 -1.47 15.16 -24.93
C PRO A 214 -1.50 14.75 -23.45
N ASN A 215 -2.68 14.57 -22.85
CA ASN A 215 -2.81 14.12 -21.46
C ASN A 215 -2.17 12.74 -21.23
N GLU A 216 -2.20 11.84 -22.21
CA GLU A 216 -1.61 10.51 -22.07
C GLU A 216 -0.08 10.59 -21.96
N ALA A 217 0.54 11.47 -22.76
CA ALA A 217 1.97 11.73 -22.71
C ALA A 217 2.37 12.42 -21.39
N THR A 218 1.54 13.36 -20.92
CA THR A 218 1.71 14.02 -19.62
C THR A 218 1.62 13.01 -18.47
N LEU A 219 0.61 12.14 -18.48
CA LEU A 219 0.39 11.11 -17.48
C LEU A 219 1.55 10.13 -17.45
N THR A 220 1.90 9.56 -18.61
CA THR A 220 2.98 8.57 -18.71
C THR A 220 4.34 9.18 -18.40
N GLY A 221 4.61 10.43 -18.79
CA GLY A 221 5.84 11.13 -18.42
C GLY A 221 6.03 11.29 -16.90
N CYS A 222 4.94 11.47 -16.16
CA CYS A 222 4.97 11.52 -14.69
C CYS A 222 5.13 10.12 -14.06
N LEU A 223 4.31 9.17 -14.48
CA LEU A 223 4.24 7.85 -13.85
C LEU A 223 5.37 6.91 -14.28
N ASP A 224 6.00 7.12 -15.44
CA ASP A 224 7.19 6.38 -15.85
C ASP A 224 8.34 6.57 -14.85
N GLU A 225 8.47 7.78 -14.31
CA GLU A 225 9.48 8.11 -13.31
C GLU A 225 9.08 7.61 -11.92
N GLN A 226 7.83 7.83 -11.51
CA GLN A 226 7.41 7.60 -10.13
C GLN A 226 7.00 6.15 -9.84
N ILE A 227 6.51 5.40 -10.84
CA ILE A 227 6.04 4.03 -10.69
C ILE A 227 6.94 3.08 -11.49
N ALA A 228 7.00 3.21 -12.82
CA ALA A 228 7.72 2.23 -13.63
C ALA A 228 9.21 2.16 -13.29
N SER A 229 9.88 3.31 -13.15
CA SER A 229 11.30 3.35 -12.79
C SER A 229 11.53 2.96 -11.32
N LEU A 230 10.59 3.25 -10.43
CA LEU A 230 10.72 2.92 -9.01
C LEU A 230 10.68 1.41 -8.77
N TYR A 231 9.64 0.75 -9.26
CA TYR A 231 9.45 -0.69 -9.07
C TYR A 231 10.29 -1.50 -10.06
N GLY A 232 10.44 -0.99 -11.28
CA GLY A 232 11.17 -1.64 -12.36
C GLY A 232 10.74 -3.09 -12.49
N THR A 233 11.69 -4.00 -12.30
CA THR A 233 11.47 -5.45 -12.33
C THR A 233 11.83 -6.13 -11.01
N ASN A 234 11.99 -5.35 -9.94
CA ASN A 234 12.40 -5.86 -8.63
C ASN A 234 11.34 -6.78 -8.01
N PHE A 235 10.07 -6.50 -8.26
CA PHE A 235 8.92 -7.28 -7.77
C PHE A 235 8.43 -8.35 -8.75
N ARG A 236 9.14 -8.63 -9.86
CA ARG A 236 8.66 -9.57 -10.89
C ARG A 236 8.32 -10.98 -10.37
N SER A 237 8.95 -11.39 -9.26
CA SER A 237 8.74 -12.68 -8.58
C SER A 237 8.02 -12.57 -7.24
N THR A 238 7.55 -11.38 -6.86
CA THR A 238 6.81 -11.13 -5.62
C THR A 238 5.51 -10.40 -5.98
N PRO A 239 4.34 -11.04 -5.83
CA PRO A 239 3.06 -10.36 -6.00
C PRO A 239 3.01 -9.04 -5.25
N LEU A 240 2.55 -7.98 -5.91
CA LEU A 240 2.48 -6.63 -5.35
C LEU A 240 1.09 -6.04 -5.57
N ILE A 241 0.45 -5.68 -4.46
CA ILE A 241 -0.81 -4.95 -4.43
C ILE A 241 -0.49 -3.48 -4.14
N LEU A 242 -1.03 -2.56 -4.96
CA LEU A 242 -0.95 -1.12 -4.69
C LEU A 242 -2.38 -0.58 -4.53
N THR A 243 -2.71 -0.15 -3.31
CA THR A 243 -3.97 0.55 -3.01
C THR A 243 -3.79 2.03 -3.30
N GLN A 244 -4.80 2.69 -3.86
CA GLN A 244 -4.76 4.13 -4.13
C GLN A 244 -5.13 4.96 -2.89
N ASP A 245 -4.60 6.17 -2.82
CA ASP A 245 -4.99 7.23 -1.88
C ASP A 245 -5.10 8.58 -2.59
N ASP A 246 -5.03 9.71 -1.88
CA ASP A 246 -5.40 11.01 -2.43
C ASP A 246 -4.46 11.42 -3.58
N HIS A 247 -3.16 11.33 -3.36
CA HIS A 247 -2.20 11.75 -4.37
C HIS A 247 -2.26 10.90 -5.66
N ASP A 248 -2.81 9.67 -5.60
CA ASP A 248 -3.05 8.83 -6.78
C ASP A 248 -4.17 9.36 -7.69
N TYR A 249 -4.95 10.33 -7.21
CA TYR A 249 -5.89 11.14 -7.99
C TYR A 249 -5.29 12.47 -8.44
N PHE A 250 -3.97 12.67 -8.27
CA PHE A 250 -3.23 13.90 -8.62
C PHE A 250 -3.72 15.13 -7.85
N GLU A 251 -4.17 14.91 -6.61
CA GLU A 251 -4.58 15.95 -5.66
C GLU A 251 -4.19 15.57 -4.23
N ASN A 252 -3.83 16.56 -3.42
CA ASN A 252 -3.80 16.40 -1.96
C ASN A 252 -5.23 16.56 -1.41
N ASP A 253 -5.56 15.90 -0.30
CA ASP A 253 -6.87 16.08 0.36
C ASP A 253 -6.99 17.45 1.07
N GLU A 254 -7.54 18.43 0.35
CA GLU A 254 -7.70 19.79 0.83
C GLU A 254 -9.17 20.15 0.98
N GLY A 255 -9.54 20.64 2.16
CA GLY A 255 -10.84 21.25 2.45
C GLY A 255 -10.65 22.66 2.98
N THR A 256 -10.90 23.65 2.13
CA THR A 256 -10.73 25.08 2.41
C THR A 256 -11.79 25.91 1.70
N ASP A 257 -11.93 27.18 2.09
CA ASP A 257 -12.80 28.13 1.40
C ASP A 257 -12.39 28.37 -0.07
N ASP A 258 -11.10 28.15 -0.40
CA ASP A 258 -10.58 28.31 -1.77
C ASP A 258 -10.84 27.06 -2.63
N ILE A 259 -10.73 25.87 -2.05
CA ILE A 259 -10.82 24.59 -2.77
C ILE A 259 -11.21 23.44 -1.83
N ILE A 260 -12.01 22.53 -2.39
CA ILE A 260 -12.27 21.20 -1.86
C ILE A 260 -11.90 20.19 -2.96
N THR A 261 -10.94 19.31 -2.70
CA THR A 261 -10.39 18.41 -3.75
C THR A 261 -11.09 17.07 -3.86
N PHE A 262 -11.78 16.63 -2.80
CA PHE A 262 -12.48 15.34 -2.76
C PHE A 262 -13.99 15.47 -2.46
N PRO A 263 -14.87 14.60 -3.01
CA PRO A 263 -14.58 13.49 -3.93
C PRO A 263 -13.91 13.92 -5.24
N PRO A 264 -13.12 13.03 -5.88
CA PRO A 264 -12.40 13.39 -7.08
C PRO A 264 -13.40 13.78 -8.17
N ARG A 265 -13.05 14.82 -8.94
CA ARG A 265 -13.80 15.21 -10.13
C ARG A 265 -13.72 14.11 -11.18
N ASN A 266 -14.58 14.18 -12.19
CA ASN A 266 -14.63 13.18 -13.25
C ASN A 266 -13.25 12.97 -13.90
N PHE A 267 -12.57 14.06 -14.28
CA PHE A 267 -11.26 13.98 -14.90
C PHE A 267 -10.19 13.37 -13.97
N THR A 268 -10.07 13.83 -12.72
CA THR A 268 -9.08 13.28 -11.77
C THR A 268 -9.38 11.84 -11.39
N SER A 269 -10.65 11.44 -11.30
CA SER A 269 -11.03 10.03 -11.15
C SER A 269 -10.59 9.19 -12.35
N GLN A 270 -10.71 9.70 -13.58
CA GLN A 270 -10.19 9.01 -14.77
C GLN A 270 -8.66 8.90 -14.76
N LEU A 271 -7.93 9.90 -14.27
CA LEU A 271 -6.47 9.81 -14.10
C LEU A 271 -6.08 8.70 -13.13
N GLY A 272 -6.74 8.59 -11.98
CA GLY A 272 -6.51 7.51 -11.02
C GLY A 272 -6.75 6.13 -11.64
N ARG A 273 -7.85 5.97 -12.40
CA ARG A 273 -8.14 4.73 -13.15
C ARG A 273 -7.07 4.42 -14.19
N ALA A 274 -6.66 5.41 -14.97
CA ALA A 274 -5.66 5.24 -16.02
C ALA A 274 -4.28 4.89 -15.45
N SER A 275 -3.90 5.48 -14.31
CA SER A 275 -2.68 5.15 -13.57
C SER A 275 -2.62 3.66 -13.22
N GLN A 276 -3.66 3.14 -12.56
CA GLN A 276 -3.76 1.72 -12.23
C GLN A 276 -3.77 0.85 -13.49
N GLN A 277 -4.63 1.17 -14.47
CA GLN A 277 -4.77 0.39 -15.70
C GLN A 277 -3.44 0.19 -16.44
N LEU A 278 -2.57 1.21 -16.43
CA LEU A 278 -1.27 1.20 -17.08
C LEU A 278 -0.18 0.52 -16.24
N TYR A 279 -0.09 0.81 -14.93
CA TYR A 279 1.13 0.51 -14.17
C TYR A 279 1.03 -0.62 -13.14
N PHE A 280 -0.15 -0.90 -12.56
CA PHE A 280 -0.24 -1.91 -11.50
C PHE A 280 -1.57 -2.67 -11.49
N PRO A 281 -1.58 -3.95 -11.10
CA PRO A 281 -2.78 -4.77 -11.15
C PRO A 281 -3.97 -4.19 -10.37
N GLU A 282 -5.14 -4.28 -10.99
CA GLU A 282 -6.41 -4.28 -10.27
C GLU A 282 -6.52 -5.52 -9.38
N TYR A 283 -7.33 -5.47 -8.33
CA TYR A 283 -7.61 -6.63 -7.49
C TYR A 283 -8.21 -7.76 -8.33
N LEU A 284 -7.63 -8.95 -8.19
CA LEU A 284 -8.11 -10.15 -8.88
C LEU A 284 -9.55 -10.49 -8.46
N PRO A 285 -10.29 -11.24 -9.30
CA PRO A 285 -11.57 -11.80 -8.92
C PRO A 285 -11.47 -12.62 -7.63
N ASP A 286 -12.47 -12.45 -6.76
CA ASP A 286 -12.59 -13.15 -5.48
C ASP A 286 -14.06 -13.54 -5.28
N LEU A 287 -14.32 -14.78 -4.87
CA LEU A 287 -15.67 -15.31 -4.67
C LEU A 287 -16.44 -14.60 -3.56
N ASN A 288 -15.72 -14.08 -2.56
CA ASN A 288 -16.27 -13.38 -1.41
C ASN A 288 -16.39 -11.88 -1.64
N ARG A 289 -15.93 -11.35 -2.78
CA ARG A 289 -16.08 -9.94 -3.14
C ARG A 289 -17.17 -9.75 -4.20
N PRO A 290 -18.29 -9.09 -3.87
CA PRO A 290 -19.35 -8.87 -4.85
C PRO A 290 -18.91 -8.04 -6.06
N VAL A 291 -19.28 -8.46 -7.27
CA VAL A 291 -18.93 -7.76 -8.53
C VAL A 291 -19.67 -6.43 -8.73
N HIS A 292 -20.58 -6.08 -7.83
CA HIS A 292 -21.37 -4.85 -7.88
C HIS A 292 -20.88 -3.77 -6.90
N LEU A 293 -19.82 -4.03 -6.12
CA LEU A 293 -19.18 -3.00 -5.31
C LEU A 293 -18.64 -1.88 -6.20
N ALA A 294 -18.61 -0.65 -5.70
CA ALA A 294 -18.08 0.45 -6.49
C ALA A 294 -16.60 0.20 -6.86
N GLY A 295 -16.20 0.58 -8.08
CA GLY A 295 -14.88 0.25 -8.62
C GLY A 295 -14.71 -1.20 -9.11
N SER A 296 -15.71 -2.08 -8.95
CA SER A 296 -15.67 -3.44 -9.50
C SER A 296 -16.12 -3.49 -10.97
N ALA A 297 -15.47 -4.35 -11.74
CA ALA A 297 -15.82 -4.70 -13.10
C ALA A 297 -16.64 -6.01 -13.14
N ARG A 298 -17.41 -6.20 -14.22
CA ARG A 298 -18.29 -7.38 -14.40
C ARG A 298 -17.53 -8.72 -14.43
N ASN A 299 -16.27 -8.69 -14.82
CA ASN A 299 -15.39 -9.85 -14.85
C ASN A 299 -14.77 -10.17 -13.47
N GLY A 300 -15.18 -9.45 -12.42
CA GLY A 300 -14.74 -9.68 -11.06
C GLY A 300 -13.54 -8.85 -10.62
N PHE A 301 -12.81 -8.18 -11.51
CA PHE A 301 -11.71 -7.30 -11.10
C PHE A 301 -12.22 -6.07 -10.33
N SER A 302 -11.39 -5.46 -9.48
CA SER A 302 -11.76 -4.21 -8.81
C SER A 302 -10.59 -3.26 -8.67
N GLU A 303 -10.90 -1.97 -8.78
CA GLU A 303 -9.93 -0.88 -8.73
C GLU A 303 -9.75 -0.34 -7.31
N SER A 304 -10.80 -0.38 -6.48
CA SER A 304 -10.86 0.41 -5.23
C SER A 304 -11.03 -0.41 -3.96
N TYR A 305 -11.69 -1.57 -4.05
CA TYR A 305 -11.93 -2.44 -2.89
C TYR A 305 -11.48 -3.86 -3.23
N GLY A 306 -10.59 -4.41 -2.43
CA GLY A 306 -9.91 -5.66 -2.67
C GLY A 306 -9.96 -6.62 -1.48
N SER A 307 -9.97 -7.91 -1.80
CA SER A 307 -9.68 -8.96 -0.84
C SER A 307 -8.55 -9.83 -1.36
N TYR A 308 -7.78 -10.40 -0.44
CA TYR A 308 -6.72 -11.35 -0.76
C TYR A 308 -6.70 -12.48 0.25
N ARG A 309 -6.56 -13.72 -0.20
CA ARG A 309 -6.48 -14.90 0.67
C ARG A 309 -5.18 -15.68 0.49
N TRP A 310 -4.64 -16.11 1.61
CA TRP A 310 -3.57 -17.11 1.69
C TRP A 310 -4.11 -18.36 2.37
N GLY A 311 -4.78 -19.18 1.56
CA GLY A 311 -5.59 -20.30 2.03
C GLY A 311 -6.61 -19.92 3.10
N SER A 312 -6.73 -20.75 4.14
CA SER A 312 -7.54 -20.49 5.33
C SER A 312 -6.77 -19.75 6.43
N LEU A 313 -5.48 -19.46 6.24
CA LEU A 313 -4.66 -18.76 7.25
C LEU A 313 -5.00 -17.27 7.34
N LEU A 314 -5.08 -16.58 6.21
CA LEU A 314 -5.15 -15.12 6.19
C LEU A 314 -6.12 -14.62 5.12
N GLU A 315 -6.92 -13.64 5.51
CA GLU A 315 -7.65 -12.74 4.60
C GLU A 315 -7.19 -11.29 4.84
N LEU A 316 -7.02 -10.54 3.76
CA LEU A 316 -6.74 -9.11 3.77
C LEU A 316 -7.93 -8.36 3.16
N LEU A 317 -8.37 -7.27 3.79
CA LEU A 317 -9.36 -6.34 3.23
C LEU A 317 -8.66 -5.02 2.93
N LEU A 318 -8.52 -4.69 1.65
CA LEU A 318 -7.81 -3.50 1.18
C LEU A 318 -8.80 -2.51 0.58
N TYR A 319 -8.74 -1.25 0.98
CA TYR A 319 -9.74 -0.27 0.53
C TYR A 319 -9.23 1.17 0.42
N ASP A 320 -9.44 1.73 -0.77
CA ASP A 320 -9.29 3.13 -1.12
C ASP A 320 -10.32 3.97 -0.34
N CYS A 321 -9.84 4.94 0.44
CA CYS A 321 -10.65 5.82 1.27
C CYS A 321 -10.79 7.22 0.65
N ARG A 322 -10.63 7.40 -0.66
CA ARG A 322 -10.63 8.71 -1.32
C ARG A 322 -11.58 8.76 -2.51
N ARG A 323 -11.62 7.72 -3.34
CA ARG A 323 -12.38 7.75 -4.58
C ARG A 323 -13.87 8.04 -4.40
N PHE A 324 -14.45 7.46 -3.36
CA PHE A 324 -15.89 7.46 -3.11
C PHE A 324 -16.26 8.19 -1.82
N ILE A 325 -15.32 9.01 -1.29
CA ILE A 325 -15.59 9.86 -0.14
C ILE A 325 -16.75 10.82 -0.44
N THR A 326 -17.59 11.08 0.56
CA THR A 326 -18.73 11.98 0.41
C THR A 326 -18.67 13.15 1.40
N LEU A 327 -19.30 14.26 1.01
CA LEU A 327 -19.48 15.45 1.84
C LEU A 327 -20.97 15.62 2.16
N ALA A 328 -21.44 14.80 3.10
CA ALA A 328 -22.85 14.70 3.47
C ALA A 328 -23.10 14.87 4.98
N GLY A 329 -22.24 15.63 5.65
CA GLY A 329 -22.31 15.92 7.08
C GLY A 329 -22.36 14.62 7.91
N PRO A 330 -23.44 14.41 8.71
CA PRO A 330 -23.59 13.19 9.52
C PRO A 330 -23.68 11.88 8.74
N THR A 331 -24.05 11.90 7.44
CA THR A 331 -24.15 10.68 6.60
C THR A 331 -22.98 10.56 5.63
N ALA A 332 -21.94 11.40 5.79
CA ALA A 332 -20.72 11.30 5.01
C ALA A 332 -19.99 10.00 5.30
N VAL A 333 -19.27 9.49 4.31
CA VAL A 333 -18.51 8.24 4.37
C VAL A 333 -17.23 8.38 3.53
N PHE A 334 -16.19 7.64 3.91
CA PHE A 334 -15.02 7.38 3.06
C PHE A 334 -15.24 6.17 2.16
N VAL A 335 -15.84 5.12 2.72
CA VAL A 335 -16.19 3.88 2.01
C VAL A 335 -17.68 3.86 1.72
N GLU A 336 -18.08 3.56 0.49
CA GLU A 336 -19.50 3.55 0.13
C GLU A 336 -20.28 2.41 0.84
N GLU A 337 -21.59 2.61 1.02
CA GLU A 337 -22.43 1.78 1.89
C GLU A 337 -22.39 0.27 1.57
N GLN A 338 -22.41 -0.13 0.29
CA GLN A 338 -22.38 -1.55 -0.09
C GLN A 338 -21.01 -2.17 0.23
N SER A 339 -19.94 -1.43 0.00
CA SER A 339 -18.58 -1.84 0.36
C SER A 339 -18.38 -1.87 1.87
N GLU A 340 -18.91 -0.92 2.63
CA GLU A 340 -18.89 -0.97 4.11
C GLU A 340 -19.65 -2.20 4.63
N ARG A 341 -20.82 -2.52 4.06
CA ARG A 341 -21.57 -3.73 4.43
C ARG A 341 -20.83 -5.02 4.09
N TRP A 342 -20.12 -5.04 2.96
CA TRP A 342 -19.28 -6.16 2.58
C TRP A 342 -18.09 -6.31 3.55
N ILE A 343 -17.39 -5.23 3.87
CA ILE A 343 -16.32 -5.24 4.88
C ILE A 343 -16.87 -5.79 6.21
N ALA A 344 -17.99 -5.24 6.69
CA ALA A 344 -18.62 -5.70 7.93
C ALA A 344 -19.00 -7.19 7.90
N SER A 345 -19.47 -7.72 6.76
CA SER A 345 -19.83 -9.13 6.65
C SER A 345 -18.60 -10.04 6.64
N ARG A 346 -17.50 -9.63 6.01
CA ARG A 346 -16.22 -10.37 6.05
C ARG A 346 -15.60 -10.33 7.45
N THR A 347 -15.66 -9.18 8.12
CA THR A 347 -15.21 -9.04 9.51
C THR A 347 -16.01 -9.95 10.44
N ALA A 348 -17.34 -10.02 10.31
CA ALA A 348 -18.17 -10.86 11.18
C ALA A 348 -18.04 -12.37 10.91
N ASP A 349 -17.56 -12.78 9.74
CA ASP A 349 -17.41 -14.19 9.36
C ASP A 349 -16.10 -14.77 9.88
N GLU A 350 -15.98 -14.98 11.20
CA GLU A 350 -14.73 -15.44 11.83
C GLU A 350 -14.29 -16.85 11.43
N ASN A 351 -15.19 -17.65 10.89
CA ASN A 351 -14.90 -19.02 10.46
C ASN A 351 -14.19 -19.12 9.10
N SER A 352 -14.17 -18.05 8.29
CA SER A 352 -13.63 -18.12 6.93
C SER A 352 -12.10 -18.24 6.86
N THR A 353 -11.39 -17.58 7.77
CA THR A 353 -9.94 -17.56 7.89
C THR A 353 -9.50 -17.43 9.34
N ARG A 354 -8.26 -17.85 9.63
CA ARG A 354 -7.66 -17.72 10.96
C ARG A 354 -7.36 -16.27 11.33
N HIS A 355 -6.85 -15.49 10.39
CA HIS A 355 -6.56 -14.07 10.55
C HIS A 355 -7.30 -13.24 9.52
N LEU A 356 -7.66 -12.01 9.91
CA LEU A 356 -8.21 -10.98 9.05
C LEU A 356 -7.49 -9.66 9.35
N ILE A 357 -6.90 -9.04 8.33
CA ILE A 357 -6.22 -7.74 8.48
C ILE A 357 -6.93 -6.69 7.61
N HIS A 358 -7.35 -5.60 8.25
CA HIS A 358 -7.86 -4.42 7.53
C HIS A 358 -6.70 -3.54 7.07
N ILE A 359 -6.75 -3.09 5.82
CA ILE A 359 -5.73 -2.25 5.18
C ILE A 359 -6.40 -1.06 4.45
N PRO A 360 -6.90 -0.06 5.19
CA PRO A 360 -7.34 1.20 4.60
C PRO A 360 -6.19 2.05 4.08
N SER A 361 -6.44 2.88 3.07
CA SER A 361 -5.50 3.98 2.72
C SER A 361 -5.42 5.03 3.84
N THR A 362 -6.55 5.38 4.47
CA THR A 362 -6.59 6.38 5.56
C THR A 362 -6.34 5.78 6.95
N PRO A 363 -5.39 6.33 7.73
CA PRO A 363 -4.91 5.72 8.95
C PRO A 363 -5.86 5.78 10.14
N PHE A 364 -5.81 4.71 10.94
CA PHE A 364 -6.55 4.57 12.20
C PHE A 364 -5.61 4.76 13.39
N GLY A 365 -6.05 5.46 14.43
CA GLY A 365 -5.31 5.63 15.68
C GLY A 365 -4.45 6.89 15.77
N TRP A 366 -4.14 7.54 14.64
CA TRP A 366 -3.33 8.77 14.59
C TRP A 366 -3.88 9.80 13.62
N SER A 367 -3.59 11.07 13.90
CA SER A 367 -3.93 12.24 13.07
C SER A 367 -2.76 13.21 13.04
N ALA A 368 -2.59 13.94 11.94
CA ALA A 368 -1.75 15.13 11.87
C ALA A 368 -2.58 16.40 11.58
N GLY A 369 -3.88 16.36 11.87
CA GLY A 369 -4.83 17.44 11.62
C GLY A 369 -5.15 17.69 10.15
N LYS A 370 -4.88 16.74 9.26
CA LYS A 370 -5.16 16.81 7.80
C LYS A 370 -6.67 16.70 7.55
N TRP A 371 -7.22 17.38 6.53
CA TRP A 371 -8.67 17.45 6.31
C TRP A 371 -9.32 16.07 6.11
N GLY A 372 -8.78 15.25 5.21
CA GLY A 372 -9.30 13.92 4.85
C GLY A 372 -9.04 12.82 5.89
N GLU A 373 -9.17 13.12 7.17
CA GLU A 373 -8.98 12.16 8.27
C GLU A 373 -10.31 11.81 8.97
N TRP A 374 -10.34 10.65 9.65
CA TRP A 374 -11.49 10.20 10.44
C TRP A 374 -11.87 11.15 11.57
N TYR A 375 -10.94 11.98 12.03
CA TYR A 375 -11.01 12.66 13.32
C TYR A 375 -11.26 14.17 13.20
N PRO A 376 -12.05 14.76 14.11
CA PRO A 376 -12.45 16.17 14.07
C PRO A 376 -11.35 17.14 14.49
N ASP A 377 -10.26 16.62 15.05
CA ASP A 377 -9.19 17.43 15.59
C ASP A 377 -8.27 17.97 14.50
N PHE A 378 -7.76 19.16 14.76
CA PHE A 378 -6.75 19.81 13.93
C PHE A 378 -5.90 20.76 14.76
N LEU A 379 -4.84 21.28 14.15
CA LEU A 379 -3.89 22.16 14.82
C LEU A 379 -4.55 23.44 15.33
N GLN A 380 -4.55 23.59 16.65
CA GLN A 380 -5.04 24.77 17.36
C GLN A 380 -3.95 25.85 17.49
N PRO A 381 -4.31 27.12 17.79
CA PRO A 381 -3.33 28.19 18.01
C PRO A 381 -2.28 27.90 19.10
N GLY A 382 -2.58 26.98 20.02
CA GLY A 382 -1.65 26.50 21.05
C GLY A 382 -0.59 25.49 20.56
N GLY A 383 -0.62 25.09 19.29
CA GLY A 383 0.34 24.15 18.70
C GLY A 383 0.05 22.67 19.00
N GLN A 384 -1.18 22.35 19.42
CA GLN A 384 -1.63 20.98 19.70
C GLN A 384 -2.86 20.66 18.87
N LEU A 385 -3.13 19.37 18.65
CA LEU A 385 -4.42 18.94 18.10
C LEU A 385 -5.51 19.17 19.14
N GLY A 386 -6.65 19.67 18.67
CA GLY A 386 -7.81 19.98 19.49
C GLY A 386 -9.05 20.20 18.64
N ILE A 387 -10.17 20.45 19.32
CA ILE A 387 -11.50 20.60 18.72
C ILE A 387 -12.16 21.95 19.09
N GLU A 388 -11.43 22.84 19.76
CA GLU A 388 -11.93 24.15 20.22
C GLU A 388 -12.33 25.03 19.05
N ASN A 389 -11.45 25.14 18.06
CA ASN A 389 -11.85 25.53 16.73
C ASN A 389 -12.31 24.25 16.00
N PRO A 390 -13.32 24.33 15.10
CA PRO A 390 -13.78 23.19 14.33
C PRO A 390 -12.96 23.00 13.04
N LYS A 391 -12.58 21.75 12.73
CA LYS A 391 -11.82 21.42 11.53
C LYS A 391 -12.62 21.79 10.28
N PRO A 392 -12.11 22.71 9.42
CA PRO A 392 -12.87 23.18 8.27
C PRO A 392 -13.34 22.02 7.40
N TYR A 393 -14.62 22.05 7.00
CA TYR A 393 -15.24 21.08 6.09
C TYR A 393 -15.14 19.60 6.51
N TRP A 394 -14.78 19.32 7.76
CA TRP A 394 -14.79 17.95 8.27
C TRP A 394 -16.22 17.43 8.42
N GLN A 395 -16.42 16.13 8.17
CA GLN A 395 -17.74 15.52 8.18
C GLN A 395 -17.89 14.54 9.34
N SER A 396 -18.89 14.75 10.20
CA SER A 396 -19.11 13.87 11.37
C SER A 396 -19.46 12.43 11.00
N GLY A 397 -20.01 12.20 9.80
CA GLY A 397 -20.24 10.86 9.28
C GLY A 397 -18.96 10.04 9.09
N TRP A 398 -17.82 10.70 8.79
CA TRP A 398 -16.54 10.01 8.68
C TRP A 398 -16.15 9.33 10.00
N PHE A 399 -16.23 10.06 11.11
CA PHE A 399 -16.00 9.46 12.42
C PHE A 399 -17.02 8.36 12.72
N GLN A 400 -18.30 8.55 12.40
CA GLN A 400 -19.31 7.52 12.63
C GLN A 400 -19.03 6.23 11.83
N GLN A 401 -18.52 6.33 10.61
CA GLN A 401 -18.08 5.17 9.83
C GLN A 401 -16.85 4.51 10.47
N HIS A 402 -15.86 5.31 10.89
CA HIS A 402 -14.73 4.81 11.68
C HIS A 402 -15.21 4.01 12.90
N GLN A 403 -16.18 4.52 13.66
CA GLN A 403 -16.73 3.84 14.83
C GLN A 403 -17.36 2.48 14.49
N ARG A 404 -18.09 2.38 13.37
CA ARG A 404 -18.71 1.12 12.93
C ARG A 404 -17.68 0.08 12.52
N ILE A 405 -16.68 0.49 11.73
CA ILE A 405 -15.59 -0.39 11.30
C ILE A 405 -14.78 -0.86 12.51
N LEU A 406 -14.36 0.07 13.37
CA LEU A 406 -13.53 -0.24 14.54
C LEU A 406 -14.27 -1.14 15.54
N SER A 407 -15.58 -0.94 15.73
CA SER A 407 -16.40 -1.84 16.55
C SER A 407 -16.46 -3.25 15.98
N GLY A 408 -16.60 -3.39 14.65
CA GLY A 408 -16.58 -4.69 13.99
C GLY A 408 -15.27 -5.45 14.23
N ILE A 409 -14.14 -4.75 14.11
CA ILE A 409 -12.80 -5.32 14.36
C ILE A 409 -12.60 -5.64 15.84
N ALA A 410 -13.05 -4.80 16.76
CA ALA A 410 -12.91 -5.02 18.20
C ALA A 410 -13.82 -6.15 18.74
N ASN A 411 -14.89 -6.50 18.03
CA ASN A 411 -15.82 -7.56 18.42
C ASN A 411 -15.38 -8.96 17.95
N GLN A 412 -14.14 -9.14 17.49
CA GLN A 412 -13.64 -10.44 17.06
C GLN A 412 -13.41 -11.37 18.27
N ASP A 413 -14.07 -12.52 18.29
CA ASP A 413 -14.06 -13.53 19.35
C ASP A 413 -13.01 -14.65 19.13
N GLU A 414 -12.55 -14.84 17.90
CA GLU A 414 -11.60 -15.87 17.47
C GLU A 414 -10.38 -15.31 16.72
N ARG A 415 -10.50 -14.14 16.04
CA ARG A 415 -9.38 -13.45 15.36
C ARG A 415 -8.72 -12.29 16.11
N ILE A 416 -7.43 -12.08 15.88
CA ILE A 416 -6.68 -10.92 16.38
C ILE A 416 -7.29 -9.63 15.77
N PRO A 417 -7.75 -8.65 16.58
CA PRO A 417 -8.20 -7.35 16.08
C PRO A 417 -7.02 -6.51 15.57
N ILE A 418 -6.89 -6.33 14.25
CA ILE A 418 -5.74 -5.62 13.65
C ILE A 418 -6.09 -4.79 12.41
N ILE A 419 -5.45 -3.63 12.31
CA ILE A 419 -5.52 -2.71 11.17
C ILE A 419 -4.13 -2.14 10.84
N VAL A 420 -3.83 -2.00 9.55
CA VAL A 420 -2.54 -1.49 9.05
C VAL A 420 -2.79 -0.41 8.00
N SER A 421 -2.11 0.72 8.08
CA SER A 421 -2.43 1.89 7.22
C SER A 421 -1.22 2.74 6.81
N GLY A 422 -1.45 3.66 5.85
CA GLY A 422 -0.46 4.57 5.24
C GLY A 422 -0.72 6.07 5.51
N ASP A 423 -0.58 6.91 4.48
CA ASP A 423 -0.81 8.39 4.42
C ASP A 423 0.07 9.28 5.32
N LEU A 424 0.20 8.97 6.60
CA LEU A 424 0.72 9.91 7.60
C LEU A 424 2.23 10.20 7.52
N HIS A 425 2.95 9.63 6.55
CA HIS A 425 4.41 9.73 6.46
C HIS A 425 5.10 9.38 7.79
N ALA A 426 4.65 8.31 8.44
CA ALA A 426 5.21 7.88 9.71
C ALA A 426 5.24 6.36 9.84
N ILE A 427 6.10 5.88 10.74
CA ILE A 427 6.11 4.50 11.21
C ILE A 427 5.70 4.51 12.67
N GLY A 428 4.73 3.69 13.05
CA GLY A 428 4.19 3.67 14.41
C GLY A 428 3.42 2.39 14.67
N SER A 429 3.21 2.07 15.94
CA SER A 429 2.35 0.96 16.34
C SER A 429 1.79 1.16 17.74
N GLY A 430 0.57 0.71 17.94
CA GLY A 430 -0.13 0.89 19.21
C GLY A 430 -1.39 0.04 19.26
N VAL A 431 -2.14 0.21 20.34
CA VAL A 431 -3.36 -0.54 20.60
C VAL A 431 -4.47 0.44 20.96
N ILE A 432 -5.51 0.51 20.13
CA ILE A 432 -6.67 1.37 20.36
C ILE A 432 -7.58 0.69 21.39
N THR A 433 -7.71 1.30 22.57
CA THR A 433 -8.53 0.78 23.69
C THR A 433 -9.87 1.52 23.83
N ARG A 434 -9.93 2.76 23.35
CA ARG A 434 -11.15 3.59 23.35
C ARG A 434 -11.23 4.44 22.10
N SER A 435 -12.44 4.66 21.58
CA SER A 435 -12.73 5.66 20.55
C SER A 435 -14.09 6.30 20.79
N GLY A 436 -14.15 7.61 21.03
CA GLY A 436 -15.37 8.32 21.42
C GLY A 436 -16.01 7.67 22.65
N THR A 437 -17.25 7.19 22.48
CA THR A 437 -18.00 6.48 23.53
C THR A 437 -17.74 4.98 23.59
N LEU A 438 -17.00 4.42 22.62
CA LEU A 438 -16.69 2.98 22.55
C LEU A 438 -15.50 2.66 23.44
N ASN A 439 -15.64 1.64 24.28
CA ASN A 439 -14.54 1.01 25.02
C ASN A 439 -14.43 -0.43 24.55
N PHE A 440 -13.23 -0.88 24.21
CA PHE A 440 -13.03 -2.18 23.57
C PHE A 440 -12.57 -3.23 24.58
N GLU A 441 -13.33 -4.32 24.69
CA GLU A 441 -12.92 -5.49 25.48
C GLU A 441 -11.77 -6.24 24.79
N ASN A 442 -11.79 -6.32 23.46
CA ASN A 442 -10.65 -6.73 22.65
C ASN A 442 -10.08 -5.49 21.92
N PRO A 443 -9.00 -4.89 22.45
CA PRO A 443 -8.39 -3.72 21.84
C PRO A 443 -7.85 -3.98 20.44
N VAL A 444 -7.85 -2.94 19.59
CA VAL A 444 -7.46 -3.06 18.17
C VAL A 444 -6.01 -2.67 17.98
N HIS A 445 -5.19 -3.59 17.46
CA HIS A 445 -3.81 -3.31 17.08
C HIS A 445 -3.81 -2.40 15.84
N SER A 446 -3.25 -1.20 15.96
CA SER A 446 -3.07 -0.27 14.83
C SER A 446 -1.59 -0.10 14.50
N ILE A 447 -1.25 -0.15 13.21
CA ILE A 447 0.14 -0.09 12.73
C ILE A 447 0.22 0.84 11.51
N LEU A 448 1.15 1.80 11.55
CA LEU A 448 1.56 2.57 10.38
C LEU A 448 2.73 1.85 9.70
N ALA A 449 2.54 1.45 8.44
CA ALA A 449 3.44 0.54 7.74
C ALA A 449 4.83 1.14 7.45
N GLY A 450 4.87 2.45 7.20
CA GLY A 450 6.08 3.23 6.97
C GLY A 450 6.18 3.81 5.56
N PRO A 451 6.54 5.10 5.40
CA PRO A 451 6.70 5.73 4.11
C PRO A 451 8.04 5.36 3.46
N ILE A 452 8.09 5.20 2.14
CA ILE A 452 9.34 4.88 1.43
C ILE A 452 10.10 6.14 0.95
N SER A 453 9.39 7.25 0.70
CA SER A 453 9.91 8.35 -0.13
C SER A 453 10.06 9.71 0.56
N THR A 454 9.55 9.88 1.77
CA THR A 454 9.40 11.21 2.35
C THR A 454 10.74 11.92 2.60
N GLY A 455 10.90 13.11 2.02
CA GLY A 455 12.00 14.02 2.26
C GLY A 455 11.56 15.17 3.19
N THR A 456 11.47 16.40 2.70
CA THR A 456 10.94 17.55 3.48
C THR A 456 9.42 17.56 3.59
N GLY A 457 8.74 16.50 3.14
CA GLY A 457 7.28 16.34 3.19
C GLY A 457 6.73 15.81 4.51
N TRP A 458 7.49 15.88 5.61
CA TRP A 458 7.03 15.43 6.92
C TRP A 458 5.84 16.24 7.44
N PRO A 459 4.82 15.62 8.06
CA PRO A 459 3.70 16.31 8.68
C PRO A 459 4.14 17.43 9.63
N SER A 460 5.15 17.21 10.46
CA SER A 460 5.67 18.21 11.40
C SER A 460 6.16 19.47 10.67
N GLY A 461 6.78 19.30 9.49
CA GLY A 461 7.26 20.40 8.67
C GLY A 461 6.17 21.10 7.89
N VAL A 462 5.21 20.35 7.32
CA VAL A 462 4.17 20.90 6.43
C VAL A 462 2.93 21.39 7.18
N ARG A 463 2.61 20.78 8.32
CA ARG A 463 1.42 21.04 9.14
C ARG A 463 1.78 21.64 10.50
N GLY A 464 3.05 21.66 10.90
CA GLY A 464 3.48 22.18 12.20
C GLY A 464 3.30 21.18 13.36
N ILE A 465 2.84 19.96 13.06
CA ILE A 465 2.65 18.89 14.04
C ILE A 465 2.83 17.52 13.36
N GLY A 466 3.49 16.59 14.05
CA GLY A 466 3.61 15.20 13.63
C GLY A 466 2.31 14.43 13.83
N ALA A 467 2.32 13.14 13.50
CA ALA A 467 1.21 12.26 13.84
C ALA A 467 1.05 12.15 15.37
N GLN A 468 -0.16 12.35 15.88
CA GLN A 468 -0.51 12.30 17.30
C GLN A 468 -1.76 11.45 17.50
N VAL A 469 -1.95 10.93 18.72
CA VAL A 469 -3.21 10.26 19.08
C VAL A 469 -4.35 11.29 19.05
N PRO A 470 -5.45 11.02 18.32
CA PRO A 470 -6.55 11.96 18.23
C PRO A 470 -7.24 12.19 19.57
N THR A 471 -7.83 13.37 19.77
CA THR A 471 -8.41 13.79 21.06
C THR A 471 -9.48 12.83 21.61
N ASP A 472 -10.25 12.22 20.72
CA ASP A 472 -11.35 11.30 21.09
C ASP A 472 -10.91 9.83 21.13
N LEU A 473 -9.62 9.52 20.94
CA LEU A 473 -9.09 8.17 21.00
C LEU A 473 -8.25 7.95 22.27
N THR A 474 -8.10 6.68 22.64
CA THR A 474 -7.03 6.25 23.55
C THR A 474 -6.28 5.13 22.88
N VAL A 475 -5.00 5.38 22.66
CA VAL A 475 -4.08 4.46 22.04
C VAL A 475 -2.92 4.24 23.00
N GLU A 476 -2.69 2.99 23.36
CA GLU A 476 -1.49 2.58 24.08
C GLU A 476 -0.38 2.39 23.04
N GLU A 477 0.46 3.41 22.89
CA GLU A 477 1.54 3.41 21.90
C GLU A 477 2.65 2.45 22.32
N ARG A 478 2.93 1.46 21.47
CA ARG A 478 4.13 0.62 21.56
C ARG A 478 5.32 1.35 20.95
N VAL A 479 5.09 1.97 19.80
CA VAL A 479 6.00 2.86 19.10
C VAL A 479 5.21 4.11 18.75
N HIS A 480 5.55 5.21 19.41
CA HIS A 480 5.08 6.54 19.00
C HIS A 480 5.44 6.78 17.53
N PRO A 481 4.54 7.32 16.68
CA PRO A 481 4.84 7.60 15.29
C PRO A 481 6.14 8.40 15.12
N ILE A 482 7.04 7.89 14.28
CA ILE A 482 8.29 8.55 13.91
C ILE A 482 8.28 8.93 12.43
N GLU A 483 8.81 10.11 12.12
CA GLU A 483 8.96 10.65 10.77
C GLU A 483 10.27 10.15 10.14
N ASN A 484 10.31 8.84 9.89
CA ASN A 484 11.41 8.15 9.23
C ASN A 484 10.87 7.37 8.03
N ASN A 485 11.74 7.11 7.05
CA ASN A 485 11.40 6.26 5.91
C ASN A 485 11.64 4.79 6.25
N GLY A 486 10.83 3.89 5.73
CA GLY A 486 11.01 2.47 5.93
C GLY A 486 9.79 1.66 5.53
N PHE A 487 9.68 0.47 6.10
CA PHE A 487 8.68 -0.51 5.77
C PHE A 487 8.47 -1.46 6.95
N SER A 488 7.45 -2.30 6.87
CA SER A 488 7.15 -3.31 7.88
C SER A 488 7.11 -4.71 7.26
N ILE A 489 7.65 -5.69 7.99
CA ILE A 489 7.53 -7.12 7.66
C ILE A 489 6.60 -7.77 8.67
N PHE A 490 5.64 -8.55 8.17
CA PHE A 490 4.71 -9.34 8.97
C PHE A 490 4.97 -10.82 8.69
N ASP A 491 5.30 -11.57 9.72
CA ASP A 491 5.45 -13.01 9.70
C ASP A 491 4.24 -13.62 10.41
N ILE A 492 3.35 -14.25 9.64
CA ILE A 492 2.04 -14.72 10.12
C ILE A 492 2.02 -16.24 10.09
N ASN A 493 1.64 -16.86 11.22
CA ASN A 493 1.33 -18.28 11.32
C ASN A 493 -0.03 -18.45 12.02
N THR A 494 -0.46 -19.68 12.28
CA THR A 494 -1.76 -19.96 12.89
C THR A 494 -2.00 -19.23 14.22
N ASP A 495 -0.97 -19.03 15.02
CA ASP A 495 -1.09 -18.55 16.40
C ASP A 495 -0.70 -17.08 16.58
N THR A 496 0.25 -16.60 15.76
CA THR A 496 0.91 -15.30 15.97
C THR A 496 1.05 -14.49 14.69
N ILE A 497 1.04 -13.17 14.86
CA ILE A 497 1.49 -12.19 13.88
C ILE A 497 2.73 -11.49 14.46
N GLU A 498 3.91 -11.82 13.93
CA GLU A 498 5.17 -11.17 14.29
C GLU A 498 5.40 -9.97 13.37
N VAL A 499 5.59 -8.78 13.94
CA VAL A 499 5.78 -7.54 13.20
C VAL A 499 7.18 -6.99 13.44
N ARG A 500 7.88 -6.66 12.36
CA ARG A 500 9.19 -6.00 12.37
C ARG A 500 9.11 -4.70 11.60
N GLN A 501 9.37 -3.58 12.26
CA GLN A 501 9.34 -2.24 11.65
C GLN A 501 10.76 -1.73 11.43
N PHE A 502 11.03 -1.21 10.24
CA PHE A 502 12.32 -0.71 9.79
C PHE A 502 12.24 0.80 9.58
N ALA A 503 13.25 1.54 9.98
CA ALA A 503 13.27 2.99 9.89
C ALA A 503 14.66 3.51 9.55
N TRP A 504 14.72 4.44 8.60
CA TRP A 504 15.93 5.03 8.08
C TRP A 504 15.72 6.52 7.76
N LEU A 505 16.81 7.27 7.88
CA LEU A 505 16.87 8.68 7.52
C LEU A 505 18.16 8.97 6.75
N PRO A 506 18.17 9.96 5.83
CA PRO A 506 19.37 10.33 5.07
C PRO A 506 20.64 10.55 5.90
N GLN A 507 20.49 11.05 7.13
CA GLN A 507 21.59 11.31 8.07
C GLN A 507 22.33 10.03 8.52
N GLN A 508 21.70 8.87 8.40
CA GLN A 508 22.32 7.57 8.71
C GLN A 508 23.24 7.07 7.59
N GLY A 509 23.22 7.74 6.42
CA GLY A 509 23.99 7.35 5.25
C GLY A 509 23.32 6.24 4.43
N LEU A 510 23.59 6.23 3.12
CA LEU A 510 22.96 5.28 2.21
C LEU A 510 23.38 3.82 2.47
N ASP A 511 24.62 3.61 2.93
CA ASP A 511 25.16 2.26 3.20
C ASP A 511 24.50 1.58 4.40
N ALA A 512 23.86 2.34 5.28
CA ALA A 512 23.05 1.79 6.37
C ALA A 512 21.80 1.06 5.86
N ILE A 513 21.28 1.40 4.66
CA ILE A 513 20.08 0.76 4.10
C ILE A 513 20.32 -0.72 3.84
N ASP A 514 21.50 -1.09 3.34
CA ASP A 514 21.81 -2.47 2.95
C ASP A 514 21.81 -3.44 4.13
N ASN A 515 22.06 -2.92 5.33
CA ASN A 515 22.10 -3.68 6.58
C ASN A 515 21.03 -3.19 7.56
N LEU A 516 19.93 -2.61 7.05
CA LEU A 516 18.89 -2.02 7.89
C LEU A 516 18.22 -3.12 8.73
N GLU A 517 18.41 -3.05 10.03
CA GLU A 517 17.78 -3.95 11.01
C GLU A 517 16.49 -3.32 11.56
N PRO A 518 15.54 -4.12 12.06
CA PRO A 518 14.31 -3.57 12.61
C PRO A 518 14.62 -2.76 13.86
N PHE A 519 14.04 -1.56 13.97
CA PHE A 519 14.15 -0.74 15.18
C PHE A 519 13.09 -1.14 16.22
N SER A 520 12.02 -1.80 15.77
CA SER A 520 10.95 -2.34 16.61
C SER A 520 10.57 -3.74 16.13
N SER A 521 10.34 -4.65 17.07
CA SER A 521 9.86 -6.01 16.80
C SER A 521 8.92 -6.44 17.92
N PHE A 522 7.76 -6.99 17.56
CA PHE A 522 6.75 -7.43 18.52
C PHE A 522 5.86 -8.53 17.95
N SER A 523 5.37 -9.37 18.86
CA SER A 523 4.42 -10.44 18.55
C SER A 523 3.02 -10.04 18.96
N ILE A 524 2.03 -10.37 18.15
CA ILE A 524 0.61 -10.31 18.49
C ILE A 524 0.09 -11.74 18.50
N SER A 525 -0.52 -12.13 19.61
CA SER A 525 -1.18 -13.42 19.81
C SER A 525 -2.53 -13.18 20.45
N ARG A 526 -3.45 -14.14 20.30
CA ARG A 526 -4.72 -14.14 21.01
C ARG A 526 -4.56 -14.71 22.42
#